data_AF-D7CJD0-F1
#
_entry.id   AF-D7CJD0-F1
#
_cell.length_a   1.000
_cell.length_b   1.000
_cell.length_c   1.000
_cell.angle_alpha   90.00
_cell.angle_beta   90.00
_cell.angle_gamma   90.00
#
_symmetry.space_group_name_H-M   'P 1'
#
loop_
_entity.id
_entity.type
_entity.pdbx_description
1 polymer ?
#
loop_
_entity_poly.entity_id
_entity_poly.type
_entity_poly.pdbx_seq_one_letter_code
_entity_poly.pdbx_strand_id
1 'polypeptide(L)'
;MGPKKNKVDVAVFKALHPELVKLDERKKEERLRLAWQKAGDIAAMLRHKCGAREVYLYGCSAWGGFDEHSDIDLLAVGRFRQLRAGLQ
;
A
#
# COMPACT_ATOMS: atom_id res chain seq x y z
N MET A 1 1.03 5.68 46.06
CA MET A 1 0.82 4.36 45.43
C MET A 1 1.36 4.45 44.01
N GLY A 2 2.51 3.84 43.72
CA GLY A 2 3.09 3.83 42.37
C GLY A 2 2.40 2.81 41.45
N PRO A 3 2.39 3.03 40.12
CA PRO A 3 1.72 2.12 39.20
C PRO A 3 2.41 0.76 39.21
N LYS A 4 1.65 -0.30 39.52
CA LYS A 4 2.14 -1.68 39.41
C LYS A 4 2.42 -1.97 37.94
N LYS A 5 3.70 -2.20 37.60
CA LYS A 5 4.10 -2.70 36.28
C LYS A 5 3.42 -4.05 36.04
N ASN A 6 2.51 -4.11 35.07
CA ASN A 6 1.94 -5.37 34.60
C ASN A 6 3.09 -6.23 34.06
N LYS A 7 3.47 -7.28 34.79
CA LYS A 7 4.36 -8.32 34.27
C LYS A 7 3.54 -9.09 33.22
N VAL A 8 3.69 -8.72 31.96
CA VAL A 8 3.21 -9.55 30.86
C VAL A 8 3.90 -10.90 31.01
N ASP A 9 3.12 -11.97 31.14
CA ASP A 9 3.67 -13.32 31.25
C ASP A 9 4.41 -13.64 29.94
N VAL A 10 5.73 -13.80 30.04
CA VAL A 10 6.60 -14.07 28.90
C VAL A 10 6.20 -15.37 28.21
N ALA A 11 5.63 -16.34 28.92
CA ALA A 11 5.11 -17.57 28.34
C ALA A 11 3.89 -17.30 27.45
N VAL A 12 2.99 -16.44 27.90
CA VAL A 12 1.82 -16.00 27.11
C VAL A 12 2.26 -15.23 25.86
N PHE A 13 3.23 -14.33 25.99
CA PHE A 13 3.79 -13.62 24.83
C PHE A 13 4.40 -14.58 23.80
N LYS A 14 5.23 -15.53 24.25
CA LYS A 14 5.85 -16.53 23.35
C LYS A 14 4.82 -17.41 22.65
N ALA A 15 3.72 -17.74 23.31
CA ALA A 15 2.64 -18.53 22.72
C ALA A 15 1.82 -17.74 21.69
N LEU A 16 1.57 -16.44 21.94
CA LEU A 16 0.76 -15.59 21.06
C LEU A 16 1.55 -15.01 19.88
N HIS A 17 2.86 -14.80 20.04
CA HIS A 17 3.70 -14.14 19.05
C HIS A 17 3.61 -14.75 17.63
N PRO A 18 3.68 -16.09 17.44
CA PRO A 18 3.56 -16.67 16.10
C PRO A 18 2.23 -16.38 15.42
N GLU A 19 1.13 -16.38 16.18
CA GLU A 19 -0.21 -16.10 15.65
C GLU A 19 -0.39 -14.63 15.28
N LEU A 20 0.21 -13.72 16.06
CA LEU A 20 0.26 -12.30 15.73
C LEU A 20 1.08 -12.03 14.46
N VAL A 21 2.23 -12.70 14.30
CA VAL A 21 3.06 -12.59 13.09
C VAL A 21 2.28 -13.07 11.86
N LYS A 22 1.63 -14.24 11.92
CA LYS A 22 0.79 -14.75 10.83
C LYS A 22 -0.37 -13.81 10.50
N LEU A 23 -0.97 -13.18 11.50
CA LEU A 23 -2.05 -12.21 11.29
C LEU A 23 -1.53 -10.96 10.56
N ASP A 24 -0.35 -10.48 10.93
CA ASP A 24 0.30 -9.34 10.30
C ASP A 24 0.68 -9.64 8.83
N GLU A 25 1.25 -10.81 8.57
CA GLU A 25 1.58 -11.27 7.21
C GLU A 25 0.34 -11.33 6.32
N ARG A 26 -0.76 -11.95 6.79
CA ARG A 26 -2.02 -11.99 6.03
C ARG A 26 -2.58 -10.59 5.73
N LYS A 27 -2.52 -9.68 6.70
CA LYS A 27 -2.96 -8.29 6.49
C LYS A 27 -2.09 -7.57 5.46
N LYS A 28 -0.78 -7.80 5.48
CA LYS A 28 0.16 -7.26 4.49
C LYS A 28 -0.15 -7.80 3.09
N GLU A 29 -0.38 -9.10 2.95
CA GLU A 29 -0.75 -9.72 1.68
C GLU A 29 -2.06 -9.17 1.12
N GLU A 30 -3.10 -9.04 1.97
CA GLU A 30 -4.39 -8.48 1.57
C GLU A 30 -4.27 -7.03 1.11
N ARG A 31 -3.53 -6.21 1.84
CA ARG A 31 -3.26 -4.81 1.45
C ARG A 31 -2.49 -4.73 0.14
N LEU A 32 -1.45 -5.55 -0.02
CA LEU A 32 -0.67 -5.58 -1.26
C LEU A 32 -1.57 -5.96 -2.44
N ARG A 33 -2.45 -6.94 -2.28
CA ARG A 33 -3.43 -7.33 -3.30
C ARG A 33 -4.37 -6.18 -3.65
N LEU A 34 -4.93 -5.49 -2.66
CA LEU A 34 -5.81 -4.33 -2.88
C LEU A 34 -5.07 -3.17 -3.55
N ALA A 35 -3.82 -2.94 -3.16
CA ALA A 35 -2.97 -1.92 -3.76
C ALA A 35 -2.70 -2.23 -5.24
N TRP A 36 -2.37 -3.47 -5.57
CA TRP A 36 -2.20 -3.92 -6.96
C TRP A 36 -3.47 -3.77 -7.79
N GLN A 37 -4.63 -4.12 -7.23
CA GLN A 37 -5.91 -3.93 -7.91
C GLN A 37 -6.15 -2.45 -8.21
N LYS A 38 -5.98 -1.58 -7.20
CA LYS A 38 -6.19 -0.13 -7.35
C LYS A 38 -5.19 0.51 -8.30
N ALA A 39 -3.93 0.06 -8.31
CA ALA A 39 -2.92 0.46 -9.28
C ALA A 39 -3.36 0.12 -10.71
N GLY A 40 -3.91 -1.09 -10.90
CA GLY A 40 -4.48 -1.53 -12.18
C GLY A 40 -5.64 -0.65 -12.64
N ASP A 41 -6.59 -0.35 -11.74
CA ASP A 41 -7.74 0.50 -12.02
C ASP A 41 -7.34 1.92 -12.42
N ILE A 42 -6.41 2.52 -11.67
CA ILE A 42 -5.87 3.86 -11.98
C ILE A 42 -5.08 3.83 -13.30
N ALA A 43 -4.29 2.79 -13.55
CA ALA A 43 -3.55 2.66 -14.80
C ALA A 43 -4.50 2.55 -16.01
N ALA A 44 -5.59 1.80 -15.89
CA ALA A 44 -6.63 1.74 -16.92
C ALA A 44 -7.28 3.12 -17.13
N MET A 45 -7.64 3.82 -16.05
CA MET A 45 -8.17 5.18 -16.12
C MET A 45 -7.21 6.13 -16.84
N LEU A 46 -5.92 6.12 -16.51
CA LEU A 46 -4.90 6.98 -17.13
C LEU A 46 -4.75 6.70 -18.62
N ARG A 47 -4.82 5.43 -19.04
CA ARG A 47 -4.81 5.07 -20.47
C ARG A 47 -6.05 5.59 -21.19
N HIS A 48 -7.24 5.34 -20.64
CA HIS A 48 -8.50 5.68 -21.31
C HIS A 48 -8.84 7.17 -21.31
N LYS A 49 -8.58 7.88 -20.19
CA LYS A 49 -9.00 9.27 -20.01
C LYS A 49 -7.89 10.29 -20.27
N CYS A 50 -6.65 9.93 -19.98
CA CYS A 50 -5.52 10.86 -20.03
C CYS A 50 -4.60 10.62 -21.23
N GLY A 51 -4.81 9.54 -22.00
CA GLY A 51 -3.96 9.19 -23.14
C GLY A 51 -2.57 8.72 -22.73
N ALA A 52 -2.43 8.17 -21.52
CA ALA A 52 -1.21 7.46 -21.15
C ALA A 52 -0.99 6.30 -22.13
N ARG A 53 0.21 6.20 -22.70
CA ARG A 53 0.63 5.07 -23.53
C ARG A 53 1.11 3.92 -22.65
N GLU A 54 1.86 4.25 -21.62
CA GLU A 54 2.45 3.30 -20.66
C GLU A 54 2.22 3.80 -19.24
N VAL A 55 2.09 2.87 -18.30
CA VAL A 55 1.99 3.18 -16.86
C VAL A 55 2.85 2.16 -16.12
N TYR A 56 3.77 2.67 -15.30
CA TYR A 56 4.72 1.88 -14.53
C TYR A 56 4.42 2.01 -13.04
N LEU A 57 4.55 0.91 -12.30
CA LEU A 57 4.57 0.92 -10.86
C LEU A 57 5.93 1.44 -10.39
N TYR A 58 5.94 2.26 -9.34
CA TYR A 58 7.15 2.84 -8.79
C TYR A 58 7.18 2.74 -7.25
N GLY A 59 8.27 3.24 -6.65
CA GLY A 59 8.39 3.34 -5.21
C GLY A 59 8.42 1.98 -4.50
N CYS A 60 7.94 1.98 -3.24
CA CYS A 60 7.94 0.80 -2.37
C CYS A 60 7.09 -0.36 -2.92
N SER A 61 6.03 -0.06 -3.68
CA SER A 61 5.23 -1.09 -4.35
C SER A 61 5.98 -1.81 -5.48
N ALA A 62 7.02 -1.19 -6.07
CA ALA A 62 7.80 -1.77 -7.17
C ALA A 62 9.09 -2.47 -6.69
N TRP A 63 9.71 -1.97 -5.64
CA TRP A 63 11.03 -2.45 -5.18
C TRP A 63 11.01 -3.19 -3.84
N GLY A 64 9.83 -3.32 -3.23
CA GLY A 64 9.66 -3.90 -1.90
C GLY A 64 9.67 -2.86 -0.79
N GLY A 65 9.35 -3.31 0.43
CA GLY A 65 9.17 -2.43 1.59
C GLY A 65 7.77 -1.81 1.70
N PHE A 66 6.80 -2.32 0.94
CA PHE A 66 5.40 -1.91 1.07
C PHE A 66 4.81 -2.38 2.41
N ASP A 67 4.23 -1.44 3.15
CA ASP A 67 3.61 -1.66 4.46
C ASP A 67 2.25 -0.94 4.60
N GLU A 68 1.73 -0.89 5.82
CA GLU A 68 0.41 -0.32 6.08
C GLU A 68 0.31 1.21 5.97
N HIS A 69 1.44 1.90 5.88
CA HIS A 69 1.53 3.35 5.71
C HIS A 69 1.96 3.74 4.31
N SER A 70 2.28 2.76 3.47
CA SER A 70 2.71 2.96 2.10
C SER A 70 1.57 3.39 1.19
N ASP A 71 1.88 4.33 0.30
CA ASP A 71 1.06 4.74 -0.84
C ASP A 71 1.43 3.94 -2.11
N ILE A 72 0.78 4.28 -3.22
CA ILE A 72 1.00 3.65 -4.53
C ILE A 72 1.49 4.71 -5.49
N ASP A 73 2.73 4.56 -5.95
CA ASP A 73 3.32 5.44 -6.94
C ASP A 73 3.16 4.87 -8.36
N LEU A 74 2.67 5.72 -9.27
CA LEU A 74 2.55 5.39 -10.68
C LEU A 74 3.24 6.44 -11.54
N LEU A 75 4.11 5.99 -12.45
CA LEU A 75 4.68 6.81 -13.51
C LEU A 75 3.89 6.58 -14.80
N ALA A 76 3.21 7.61 -15.28
CA ALA A 76 2.48 7.56 -16.54
C ALA A 76 3.29 8.23 -17.66
N VAL A 77 3.46 7.54 -18.78
CA VAL A 77 4.15 8.04 -19.97
C VAL A 77 3.16 8.13 -21.11
N GLY A 78 3.04 9.31 -21.72
CA GLY A 78 2.11 9.53 -22.82
C GLY A 78 2.13 10.95 -23.32
N ARG A 79 1.36 11.19 -24.39
CA ARG A 79 1.08 12.56 -24.85
C ARG A 79 -0.13 13.08 -24.10
N PHE A 80 0.11 13.49 -22.86
CA PHE A 80 -0.91 14.14 -22.06
C PHE A 80 -1.26 15.47 -22.73
N ARG A 81 -2.49 15.59 -23.23
CA ARG A 81 -3.01 16.92 -23.53
C ARG A 81 -2.98 17.69 -22.22
N GLN A 82 -2.43 18.91 -22.24
CA GLN A 82 -2.57 19.82 -21.11
C GLN A 82 -4.05 19.91 -20.78
N LEU A 83 -4.44 19.27 -19.68
CA LEU A 83 -5.71 19.55 -19.05
C LEU A 83 -5.55 20.99 -18.58
N ARG A 84 -6.15 21.95 -19.31
CA ARG A 84 -6.40 23.26 -18.73
C ARG A 84 -7.23 22.98 -17.50
N ALA A 85 -6.65 23.18 -16.33
CA ALA A 85 -7.40 23.17 -15.09
C ALA A 85 -8.48 24.24 -15.25
N GLY A 86 -9.71 23.81 -15.50
CA GLY A 86 -10.88 24.65 -15.41
C GLY A 86 -11.10 24.94 -13.93
N LEU A 87 -10.32 25.89 -13.40
CA LEU A 87 -10.73 26.68 -12.25
C LEU A 87 -11.76 27.68 -12.81
N GLN A 88 -13.03 27.30 -12.71
CA GLN A 88 -14.15 28.24 -12.65
C GLN A 88 -14.51 28.43 -11.18
#